data_AF-A0A4Q2S8Q6-F1
#
_entry.id   AF-A0A4Q2S8Q6-F1
#
_cell.length_a   1.000
_cell.length_b   1.000
_cell.length_c   1.000
_cell.angle_alpha   90.00
_cell.angle_beta   90.00
_cell.angle_gamma   90.00
#
_symmetry.space_group_name_H-M   'P 1'
#
loop_
_entity.id
_entity.type
_entity.pdbx_description
1 polymer ?
#
loop_
_entity_poly.entity_id
_entity_poly.type
_entity_poly.pdbx_seq_one_letter_code
_entity_poly.pdbx_strand_id
1 'polypeptide(L)'
;MNDFSAIDAMAHGDERAARQLRADVAVISRRTDDPDLRHLCHDILAGRQSVRRMFEHPSFWAMADRNMANLEQGLARLSDDEREALMDRVGEERTDDSEIEALTEGEETDAVAADREAEARREDGRPGDAGPPGTGRWG
;
A
#
# COMPACT_ATOMS: atom_id res chain seq x y z
N MET A 1 10.27 -8.75 18.89
CA MET A 1 9.16 -9.64 18.50
C MET A 1 8.18 -8.71 17.80
N ASN A 2 8.29 -8.63 16.46
CA ASN A 2 7.77 -7.52 15.68
C ASN A 2 6.24 -7.56 15.55
N ASP A 3 5.65 -6.37 15.51
CA ASP A 3 4.22 -6.05 15.36
C ASP A 3 3.60 -6.48 14.00
N PHE A 4 3.79 -7.74 13.61
CA PHE A 4 2.89 -8.42 12.66
C PHE A 4 1.44 -8.54 13.21
N SER A 5 1.29 -8.21 14.50
CA SER A 5 0.10 -8.24 15.35
C SER A 5 -1.20 -7.76 14.71
N ALA A 6 -1.25 -6.64 13.97
CA ALA A 6 -2.55 -6.11 13.54
C ALA A 6 -3.19 -6.87 12.37
N ILE A 7 -2.39 -7.24 11.37
CA ILE A 7 -2.84 -8.05 10.23
C ILE A 7 -3.07 -9.49 10.68
N ASP A 8 -2.16 -10.06 11.46
CA ASP A 8 -2.28 -11.44 11.95
C ASP A 8 -3.47 -11.59 12.92
N ALA A 9 -3.74 -10.58 13.74
CA ALA A 9 -4.94 -10.56 14.59
C ALA A 9 -6.22 -10.48 13.77
N MET A 10 -6.24 -9.71 12.68
CA MET A 10 -7.39 -9.63 11.78
C MET A 10 -7.61 -10.93 11.01
N ALA A 11 -6.51 -11.60 10.64
CA ALA A 11 -6.51 -12.93 10.04
C ALA A 11 -6.79 -14.06 11.05
N HIS A 12 -6.98 -13.75 12.35
CA HIS A 12 -7.21 -14.72 13.42
C HIS A 12 -6.14 -15.84 13.47
N GLY A 13 -4.89 -15.51 13.13
CA GLY A 13 -3.77 -16.46 13.07
C GLY A 13 -3.70 -17.32 11.82
N ASP A 14 -4.57 -17.11 10.82
CA ASP A 14 -4.43 -17.74 9.50
C ASP A 14 -3.33 -17.02 8.70
N GLU A 15 -2.18 -17.68 8.59
CA GLU A 15 -1.00 -17.16 7.87
C GLU A 15 -1.28 -16.89 6.38
N ARG A 16 -2.12 -17.70 5.72
CA ARG A 16 -2.47 -17.47 4.32
C ARG A 16 -3.37 -16.25 4.18
N ALA A 17 -4.38 -16.13 5.05
CA ALA A 17 -5.25 -14.95 5.05
C ALA A 17 -4.46 -13.67 5.37
N ALA A 18 -3.47 -13.75 6.28
CA ALA A 18 -2.58 -12.65 6.59
C ALA A 18 -1.70 -12.26 5.39
N ARG A 19 -1.16 -13.25 4.64
CA ARG A 19 -0.42 -13.01 3.40
C ARG A 19 -1.29 -12.35 2.32
N GLN A 20 -2.51 -12.85 2.11
CA GLN A 20 -3.45 -12.25 1.18
C GLN A 20 -3.76 -10.79 1.55
N LEU A 21 -4.04 -10.53 2.83
CA LEU A 21 -4.35 -9.17 3.28
C LEU A 21 -3.18 -8.20 3.07
N ARG A 22 -1.92 -8.66 3.27
CA ARG A 22 -0.73 -7.88 2.94
C ARG A 22 -0.65 -7.56 1.45
N ALA A 23 -0.86 -8.56 0.60
CA ALA A 23 -0.87 -8.36 -0.85
C ALA A 23 -1.96 -7.38 -1.29
N ASP A 24 -3.16 -7.46 -0.71
CA ASP A 24 -4.25 -6.54 -1.02
C ASP A 24 -3.91 -5.10 -0.63
N VAL A 25 -3.34 -4.89 0.56
CA VAL A 25 -2.88 -3.55 1.00
C VAL A 25 -1.76 -3.01 0.11
N ALA A 26 -0.83 -3.86 -0.32
CA ALA A 26 0.23 -3.51 -1.27
C ALA A 26 -0.31 -3.14 -2.66
N VAL A 27 -1.40 -3.77 -3.11
CA VAL A 27 -2.08 -3.38 -4.35
C VAL A 27 -2.76 -2.02 -4.20
N ILE A 28 -3.39 -1.77 -3.05
CA ILE A 28 -4.07 -0.50 -2.77
C ILE A 28 -3.08 0.67 -2.75
N SER A 29 -1.93 0.54 -2.07
CA SER A 29 -0.89 1.59 -2.01
C SER A 29 -0.40 2.01 -3.40
N ARG A 30 -0.21 1.04 -4.31
CA ARG A 30 0.23 1.30 -5.69
C ARG A 30 -0.85 1.94 -6.57
N ARG A 31 -2.12 1.61 -6.33
CA ARG A 31 -3.24 2.06 -7.19
C ARG A 31 -3.90 3.35 -6.71
N THR A 32 -3.72 3.72 -5.45
CA THR A 32 -4.34 4.94 -4.92
C THR A 32 -3.60 6.19 -5.39
N ASP A 33 -4.35 7.18 -5.87
CA ASP A 33 -3.85 8.52 -6.19
C ASP A 33 -3.76 9.42 -4.94
N ASP A 34 -4.35 8.98 -3.82
CA ASP A 34 -4.37 9.72 -2.56
C ASP A 34 -3.07 9.46 -1.76
N PRO A 35 -2.24 10.50 -1.53
CA PRO A 35 -0.97 10.36 -0.82
C PRO A 35 -1.14 9.98 0.66
N ASP A 36 -2.23 10.40 1.32
CA ASP A 36 -2.47 10.11 2.73
C ASP A 36 -2.89 8.65 2.91
N LEU A 37 -3.76 8.15 2.02
CA LEU A 37 -4.12 6.73 1.99
C LEU A 37 -2.90 5.86 1.66
N ARG A 38 -2.04 6.30 0.72
CA ARG A 38 -0.80 5.57 0.40
C ARG A 38 0.12 5.48 1.61
N HIS A 39 0.32 6.58 2.33
CA HIS A 39 1.14 6.59 3.55
C HIS A 39 0.57 5.65 4.61
N LEU A 40 -0.75 5.67 4.81
CA LEU A 40 -1.43 4.78 5.73
C LEU A 40 -1.23 3.30 5.35
N CYS A 41 -1.29 2.94 4.07
CA CYS A 41 -1.00 1.58 3.60
C CYS A 41 0.44 1.15 3.92
N HIS A 42 1.44 2.02 3.70
CA HIS A 42 2.82 1.71 4.07
C HIS A 42 2.99 1.55 5.59
N ASP A 43 2.33 2.39 6.40
CA ASP A 43 2.34 2.25 7.86
C ASP A 43 1.70 0.95 8.33
N ILE A 44 0.64 0.49 7.66
CA ILE A 44 0.00 -0.80 7.93
C ILE A 44 0.95 -1.96 7.58
N LEU A 45 1.56 -1.93 6.39
CA LEU A 45 2.48 -2.98 5.94
C LEU A 45 3.72 -3.07 6.82
N ALA A 46 4.21 -1.94 7.35
CA ALA A 46 5.29 -1.90 8.31
C ALA A 46 4.88 -2.26 9.75
N GLY A 47 3.61 -2.58 10.00
CA GLY A 47 3.09 -2.93 11.33
C GLY A 47 2.94 -1.75 12.29
N ARG A 48 3.07 -0.51 11.81
CA ARG A 48 2.94 0.72 12.61
C ARG A 48 1.48 1.15 12.82
N GLN A 49 0.56 0.68 11.98
CA GLN A 49 -0.86 1.00 12.03
C GLN A 49 -1.73 -0.25 11.81
N SER A 50 -3.00 -0.17 12.22
CA SER A 50 -3.98 -1.23 12.00
C SER A 50 -4.71 -1.05 10.66
N VAL A 51 -4.96 -2.17 9.96
CA VAL A 51 -5.82 -2.22 8.76
C VAL A 51 -7.19 -1.58 9.02
N ARG A 52 -7.69 -1.62 10.26
CA ARG A 52 -8.97 -1.00 10.62
C ARG A 52 -9.02 0.49 10.26
N ARG A 53 -7.91 1.22 10.38
CA ARG A 53 -7.84 2.63 10.02
C ARG A 53 -8.01 2.88 8.52
N MET A 54 -7.61 1.93 7.69
CA MET A 54 -7.80 2.03 6.24
C MET A 54 -9.30 2.06 5.89
N PHE A 55 -10.12 1.26 6.58
CA PHE A 55 -11.58 1.26 6.40
C PHE A 55 -12.28 2.53 6.91
N GLU A 56 -11.59 3.35 7.71
CA GLU A 56 -12.10 4.65 8.15
C GLU A 56 -11.75 5.76 7.15
N HIS A 57 -10.88 5.47 6.17
CA HIS A 57 -10.41 6.46 5.20
C HIS A 57 -11.43 6.67 4.07
N PRO A 58 -11.92 7.91 3.82
CA PRO A 58 -12.94 8.15 2.79
C PRO A 58 -12.52 7.72 1.37
N SER A 59 -11.26 7.96 1.02
CA SER A 59 -10.72 7.63 -0.30
C SER A 59 -10.64 6.13 -0.57
N PHE A 60 -10.57 5.31 0.48
CA PHE A 60 -10.62 3.86 0.34
C PHE A 60 -11.98 3.42 -0.22
N TRP A 61 -13.08 3.93 0.35
CA TRP A 61 -14.43 3.63 -0.14
C TRP A 61 -14.70 4.20 -1.53
N ALA A 62 -14.25 5.42 -1.81
CA ALA A 62 -14.38 6.00 -3.15
C ALA A 62 -13.64 5.17 -4.23
N MET A 63 -12.49 4.59 -3.87
CA MET A 63 -11.77 3.67 -4.75
C MET A 63 -12.52 2.34 -4.92
N ALA A 64 -13.04 1.78 -3.83
CA ALA A 64 -13.81 0.54 -3.84
C ALA A 64 -15.07 0.67 -4.72
N ASP A 65 -15.82 1.76 -4.58
CA ASP A 65 -17.02 2.05 -5.37
C ASP A 65 -16.70 2.15 -6.86
N ARG A 66 -15.61 2.84 -7.22
CA ARG A 66 -15.16 2.93 -8.62
C ARG A 66 -14.79 1.56 -9.19
N ASN A 67 -14.07 0.75 -8.41
CA ASN A 67 -13.70 -0.60 -8.83
C ASN A 67 -14.94 -1.49 -9.03
N MET A 68 -15.92 -1.39 -8.12
CA MET A 68 -17.18 -2.13 -8.25
C MET A 68 -17.95 -1.70 -9.50
N ALA A 69 -18.10 -0.39 -9.74
CA ALA A 69 -18.76 0.13 -10.93
C ALA A 69 -18.08 -0.32 -12.23
N ASN A 70 -16.74 -0.40 -12.25
CA ASN A 70 -15.98 -0.92 -13.38
C ASN A 70 -16.21 -2.42 -13.59
N LEU A 71 -16.27 -3.19 -12.50
CA LEU A 71 -16.55 -4.63 -12.54
C LEU A 71 -17.97 -4.89 -13.07
N GLU A 72 -18.97 -4.17 -12.57
CA GLU A 72 -20.36 -4.26 -13.03
C GLU A 72 -20.48 -3.93 -14.52
N GLN A 73 -19.83 -2.86 -14.98
CA GLN A 73 -19.78 -2.50 -16.40
C GLN A 73 -19.09 -3.57 -17.25
N GLY A 74 -18.03 -4.20 -16.72
CA GLY A 74 -17.35 -5.31 -17.38
C GLY A 74 -18.27 -6.51 -17.53
N LEU A 75 -18.94 -6.92 -16.45
CA LEU A 75 -19.88 -8.03 -16.43
C LEU A 75 -21.09 -7.79 -17.34
N ALA A 76 -21.60 -6.56 -17.39
CA ALA A 76 -22.74 -6.20 -18.25
C ALA A 76 -22.42 -6.27 -19.76
N ARG A 77 -21.14 -6.32 -20.14
CA ARG A 77 -20.69 -6.47 -21.54
C ARG A 77 -20.53 -7.92 -21.97
N LEU A 78 -20.56 -8.86 -21.02
CA LEU A 78 -20.46 -10.29 -21.30
C LEU A 78 -21.84 -10.84 -21.70
N SER A 79 -21.83 -11.77 -22.65
CA SER A 79 -23.00 -12.63 -22.90
C SER A 79 -23.27 -13.55 -21.71
N ASP A 80 -24.46 -14.14 -21.66
CA ASP A 80 -24.82 -15.08 -20.58
C ASP A 80 -23.86 -16.28 -20.51
N ASP A 81 -23.47 -16.84 -21.66
CA ASP A 81 -22.51 -17.95 -21.75
C ASP A 81 -21.11 -17.54 -21.26
N GLU A 82 -20.64 -16.33 -21.61
CA GLU A 82 -19.36 -15.81 -21.12
C GLU A 82 -19.39 -15.51 -19.62
N ARG A 83 -20.54 -15.06 -19.11
CA ARG A 83 -20.73 -14.83 -17.67
C ARG A 83 -20.73 -16.14 -16.89
N GLU A 84 -21.38 -17.18 -17.39
CA GLU A 84 -21.38 -18.52 -16.78
C GLU A 84 -19.96 -19.11 -16.78
N ALA A 85 -19.26 -19.07 -17.92
CA ALA A 85 -17.86 -19.52 -18.03
C ALA A 85 -16.86 -18.70 -17.20
N LEU A 86 -17.21 -17.46 -16.81
CA LEU A 86 -16.43 -16.66 -15.87
C LEU A 86 -16.72 -17.07 -14.43
N MET A 87 -17.99 -17.26 -14.06
CA MET A 87 -18.39 -17.66 -12.71
C MET A 87 -17.85 -19.05 -12.34
N ASP A 88 -17.84 -19.99 -13.29
CA ASP A 88 -17.27 -21.33 -13.09
C ASP A 88 -15.77 -21.26 -12.75
N ARG A 89 -15.04 -20.31 -13.34
CA ARG A 89 -13.61 -20.10 -13.07
C ARG A 89 -13.34 -19.43 -11.73
N VAL A 90 -14.10 -18.37 -11.44
CA VAL A 90 -13.92 -17.57 -10.22
C VAL A 90 -14.27 -18.37 -8.95
N GLY A 91 -15.18 -19.36 -9.06
CA GLY A 91 -15.51 -20.24 -7.95
C GLY A 91 -14.43 -21.26 -7.60
N GLU A 92 -13.56 -21.61 -8.55
CA GLU A 92 -12.57 -22.70 -8.41
C GLU A 92 -11.13 -22.20 -8.25
N GLU A 93 -10.78 -21.06 -8.87
CA GLU A 93 -9.42 -20.51 -8.83
C GLU A 93 -9.20 -19.61 -7.60
N ARG A 94 -8.55 -20.16 -6.57
CA ARG A 94 -7.94 -19.33 -5.51
C ARG A 94 -6.61 -18.80 -6.02
N THR A 95 -6.35 -17.50 -5.81
CA THR A 95 -5.04 -16.88 -6.10
C THR A 95 -3.91 -17.70 -5.48
N ASP A 96 -2.93 -18.05 -6.30
CA ASP A 96 -1.81 -18.89 -5.88
C ASP A 96 -0.88 -18.16 -4.91
N ASP A 97 -0.27 -18.90 -3.98
CA ASP A 97 0.62 -18.32 -2.95
C ASP A 97 1.80 -17.54 -3.58
N SER A 98 2.32 -18.00 -4.72
CA SER A 98 3.39 -17.29 -5.45
C SER A 98 2.93 -15.98 -6.06
N GLU A 99 1.66 -15.87 -6.47
CA GLU A 99 1.11 -14.61 -6.99
C GLU A 99 0.89 -13.62 -5.84
N ILE A 100 0.43 -14.10 -4.68
CA ILE A 100 0.29 -13.30 -3.45
C ILE A 100 1.66 -12.73 -3.02
N GLU A 101 2.70 -13.55 -3.07
CA GLU A 101 4.07 -13.15 -2.70
C GLU A 101 4.62 -12.10 -3.68
N ALA A 102 4.47 -12.32 -4.99
CA ALA A 102 4.90 -11.37 -6.02
C ALA A 102 4.23 -9.99 -5.89
N LEU A 103 2.97 -9.94 -5.45
CA LEU A 103 2.26 -8.68 -5.18
C LEU A 103 2.80 -7.92 -3.98
N THR A 104 3.48 -8.60 -3.06
CA THR A 104 4.05 -8.03 -1.83
C THR A 104 5.50 -7.57 -2.04
N GLU A 105 6.33 -8.33 -2.76
CA GLU A 105 7.76 -8.03 -2.98
C GLU A 105 8.02 -6.68 -3.69
N GLY A 106 7.07 -6.21 -4.51
CA GLY A 106 7.15 -4.88 -5.15
C GLY A 106 7.15 -3.71 -4.16
N GLU A 107 6.56 -3.87 -2.96
CA GLU A 107 6.55 -2.81 -1.93
C GLU A 107 7.89 -2.70 -1.19
N GLU A 108 8.55 -3.82 -0.89
CA GLU A 108 9.83 -3.78 -0.17
C GLU A 108 10.91 -3.08 -0.99
N THR A 109 10.89 -3.25 -2.30
CA THR A 109 11.84 -2.59 -3.22
C THR A 109 11.56 -1.09 -3.36
N ASP A 110 10.30 -0.69 -3.47
CA ASP A 110 9.90 0.73 -3.54
C ASP A 110 10.11 1.47 -2.21
N ALA A 111 9.82 0.82 -1.07
CA ALA A 111 10.05 1.38 0.26
C ALA A 111 11.54 1.62 0.53
N VAL A 112 12.41 0.68 0.14
CA VAL A 112 13.87 0.82 0.26
C VAL A 112 14.41 1.93 -0.66
N ALA A 113 13.81 2.11 -1.83
CA ALA A 113 14.16 3.22 -2.73
C ALA A 113 13.74 4.58 -2.14
N ALA A 114 12.52 4.68 -1.60
CA ALA A 114 12.01 5.89 -0.97
C ALA A 114 12.82 6.29 0.27
N ASP A 115 13.24 5.33 1.10
CA ASP A 115 14.06 5.60 2.29
C ASP A 115 15.46 6.08 1.91
N ARG A 116 16.09 5.47 0.89
CA ARG A 116 17.37 5.95 0.34
C ARG A 116 17.27 7.36 -0.22
N GLU A 117 16.17 7.69 -0.90
CA GLU A 117 15.97 9.03 -1.46
C GLU A 117 15.71 10.07 -0.35
N ALA A 118 15.01 9.68 0.72
CA ALA A 118 14.82 10.51 1.91
C ALA A 118 16.13 10.74 2.68
N GLU A 119 16.97 9.72 2.79
CA GLU A 119 18.30 9.81 3.41
C GLU A 119 19.24 10.71 2.58
N ALA A 120 19.27 10.57 1.25
CA ALA A 120 20.05 11.42 0.36
C ALA A 120 19.65 12.91 0.47
N ARG A 121 18.36 13.21 0.59
CA ARG A 121 17.88 14.59 0.84
C ARG A 121 18.32 15.16 2.19
N ARG A 122 18.48 14.31 3.22
CA ARG A 122 18.97 14.74 4.54
C ARG A 122 20.48 15.03 4.51
N GLU A 123 21.26 14.29 3.73
CA GLU A 123 22.71 14.52 3.60
C GLU A 123 23.04 15.76 2.77
N ASP A 124 22.27 16.06 1.72
CA ASP A 124 22.48 17.23 0.85
C ASP A 124 22.00 18.55 1.49
N GLY A 125 21.13 18.44 2.52
CA GLY A 125 20.61 19.56 3.30
C GLY A 125 21.54 20.05 4.43
N ARG A 126 22.86 19.82 4.36
CA ARG A 126 23.80 20.32 5.37
C ARG A 126 23.79 21.86 5.32
N PRO A 127 23.34 22.56 6.37
CA PRO A 127 23.29 24.02 6.36
C PRO A 127 24.72 24.53 6.20
N GLY A 128 24.95 25.25 5.09
CA GLY A 128 26.22 25.90 4.81
C GLY A 128 26.64 26.70 6.03
N ASP A 129 27.82 26.37 6.53
CA ASP A 129 28.56 27.05 7.59
C ASP A 129 28.54 28.57 7.35
N ALA A 130 27.56 29.24 7.94
CA ALA A 130 27.45 30.68 7.92
C ALA A 130 28.54 31.21 8.86
N GLY A 131 29.71 31.44 8.27
CA GLY A 131 30.88 31.97 8.97
C GLY A 131 30.51 33.20 9.83
N PRO A 132 31.12 33.33 11.02
CA PRO A 132 30.70 34.33 11.98
C PRO A 132 30.82 35.75 11.41
N PRO A 133 29.84 36.63 11.67
CA PRO A 133 29.89 38.00 11.17
C PRO A 133 31.10 38.74 11.77
N GLY A 134 31.97 39.20 10.88
CA GLY A 134 33.15 39.99 11.21
C GLY A 134 32.77 41.21 12.04
N THR A 135 33.41 41.34 13.20
CA THR A 135 33.28 42.47 14.12
C THR A 135 33.91 43.72 13.48
N GLY A 136 33.07 44.52 12.83
CA GLY A 136 33.41 45.82 12.28
C GLY A 136 33.71 46.84 13.37
N ARG A 137 35.00 47.13 13.56
CA ARG A 137 35.59 48.17 14.39
C ARG A 137 35.49 49.52 13.67
N TRP A 138 34.74 50.46 14.24
CA TRP A 138 34.85 51.91 13.99
C TRP A 138 34.68 52.55 15.38
N GLY A 139 35.54 53.43 15.89
CA GLY A 139 36.25 54.51 15.22
C GLY A 139 35.84 55.77 15.96
#